data_AF-A0A1G9UUD6-F1
#
_entry.id   AF-A0A1G9UUD6-F1
#
_cell.length_a   1.000
_cell.length_b   1.000
_cell.length_c   1.000
_cell.angle_alpha   90.00
_cell.angle_beta   90.00
_cell.angle_gamma   90.00
#
_symmetry.space_group_name_H-M   'P 1'
#
loop_
_entity.id
_entity.type
_entity.pdbx_description
1 polymer ?
#
loop_
_entity_poly.entity_id
_entity_poly.type
_entity_poly.pdbx_seq_one_letter_code
_entity_poly.pdbx_strand_id
1 'polypeptide(L)'
;MMGRRSRRRDDGAAAVEFALVAPLLILLLMGIIGYGYMLSFRQSISQAAAEGARAAAVAPATANREAIAKAAVASALGVTCGSTYLACTVAFPATCTCVEVTVTHSYKADPSKPVFLGLGLVMPDKLTYKSVAEVSQ
;
A
#
# COMPACT_ATOMS: atom_id res chain seq x y z
N MET A 1 61.68 -35.73 -2.28
CA MET A 1 60.63 -35.49 -1.28
C MET A 1 60.06 -34.09 -1.49
N MET A 2 58.75 -33.95 -1.77
CA MET A 2 57.87 -32.97 -1.10
C MET A 2 56.44 -33.09 -1.66
N GLY A 3 55.50 -33.32 -0.75
CA GLY A 3 54.11 -33.64 -1.04
C GLY A 3 53.29 -32.48 -1.59
N ARG A 4 52.37 -32.82 -2.50
CA ARG A 4 51.25 -31.98 -2.93
C ARG A 4 50.37 -31.64 -1.74
N ARG A 5 50.36 -30.37 -1.31
CA ARG A 5 49.40 -29.85 -0.33
C ARG A 5 48.01 -29.73 -0.95
N SER A 6 47.05 -30.48 -0.41
CA SER A 6 45.62 -30.42 -0.72
C SER A 6 45.00 -29.12 -0.20
N ARG A 7 45.02 -28.07 -1.00
CA ARG A 7 44.49 -26.74 -0.63
C ARG A 7 43.14 -26.40 -1.30
N ARG A 8 42.29 -27.40 -1.55
CA ARG A 8 41.07 -27.24 -2.38
C ARG A 8 39.78 -27.86 -1.81
N ARG A 9 39.78 -28.39 -0.58
CA ARG A 9 38.60 -29.11 -0.06
C ARG A 9 37.67 -28.29 0.84
N ASP A 10 38.17 -27.21 1.45
CA ASP A 10 37.36 -26.43 2.42
C ASP A 10 36.65 -25.23 1.78
N ASP A 11 37.15 -24.68 0.67
CA ASP A 11 36.54 -23.51 0.00
C ASP A 11 35.16 -23.79 -0.63
N GLY A 12 34.85 -25.06 -0.93
CA GLY A 12 33.57 -25.46 -1.52
C GLY A 12 32.45 -25.72 -0.50
N ALA A 13 32.81 -26.08 0.73
CA ALA A 13 31.83 -26.43 1.77
C ALA A 13 31.00 -25.21 2.20
N ALA A 14 31.67 -24.07 2.42
CA ALA A 14 31.01 -22.81 2.77
C ALA A 14 30.02 -22.32 1.69
N ALA A 15 30.33 -22.55 0.40
CA ALA A 15 29.43 -22.20 -0.70
C ALA A 15 28.15 -23.05 -0.69
N VAL A 16 28.24 -24.33 -0.31
CA VAL A 16 27.09 -25.25 -0.21
C VAL A 16 26.22 -24.91 1.01
N GLU A 17 26.83 -24.59 2.15
CA GLU A 17 26.11 -24.14 3.35
C GLU A 17 25.31 -22.86 3.08
N PHE A 18 25.94 -21.90 2.39
CA PHE A 18 25.24 -20.68 1.97
C PHE A 18 24.12 -20.97 0.98
N ALA A 19 24.31 -21.88 0.02
CA ALA A 19 23.28 -22.24 -0.95
C ALA A 19 22.03 -22.87 -0.30
N LEU A 20 22.16 -23.49 0.87
CA LEU A 20 21.02 -24.03 1.63
C LEU A 20 20.28 -22.95 2.44
N VAL A 21 21.00 -21.96 2.97
CA VAL A 21 20.41 -20.89 3.81
C VAL A 21 19.89 -19.73 2.97
N ALA A 22 20.54 -19.41 1.84
CA ALA A 22 20.22 -18.28 0.98
C ALA A 22 18.75 -18.28 0.49
N PRO A 23 18.13 -19.40 0.07
CA PRO A 23 16.72 -19.42 -0.33
C PRO A 23 15.78 -18.97 0.80
N LEU A 24 16.04 -19.39 2.04
CA LEU A 24 15.25 -18.99 3.20
C LEU A 24 15.42 -17.50 3.50
N LEU A 25 16.65 -16.99 3.44
CA LEU A 25 16.94 -15.57 3.63
C LEU A 25 16.30 -14.70 2.55
N ILE A 26 16.34 -15.13 1.29
CA ILE A 26 15.71 -14.43 0.16
C ILE A 26 14.18 -14.39 0.34
N LEU A 27 13.56 -15.50 0.75
CA LEU A 27 12.12 -15.54 1.05
C LEU A 27 11.75 -14.58 2.18
N LEU A 28 12.53 -14.57 3.27
CA LEU A 28 12.32 -13.67 4.40
C LEU A 28 12.46 -12.19 3.98
N LEU A 29 13.50 -11.86 3.20
CA LEU A 29 13.72 -10.51 2.68
C LEU A 29 12.58 -10.06 1.76
N MET A 30 12.13 -10.92 0.84
CA MET A 30 10.98 -10.63 -0.03
C MET A 30 9.69 -10.42 0.78
N GLY A 31 9.49 -11.19 1.85
CA GLY A 31 8.39 -11.01 2.79
C GLY A 31 8.41 -9.64 3.46
N ILE A 32 9.55 -9.23 4.01
CA ILE A 32 9.72 -7.93 4.66
C ILE A 32 9.51 -6.79 3.67
N ILE A 33 10.10 -6.85 2.48
CA ILE A 33 9.96 -5.83 1.45
C ILE A 33 8.50 -5.70 0.98
N GLY A 34 7.83 -6.84 0.71
CA GLY A 34 6.44 -6.86 0.30
C GLY A 34 5.51 -6.27 1.37
N TYR A 35 5.75 -6.60 2.64
CA TYR A 35 4.98 -6.04 3.75
C TYR A 35 5.23 -4.54 3.93
N GLY A 36 6.49 -4.11 3.87
CA GLY A 36 6.86 -2.69 3.95
C GLY A 36 6.19 -1.86 2.85
N TYR A 37 6.17 -2.38 1.62
CA TYR A 37 5.49 -1.74 0.49
C TYR A 37 3.96 -1.64 0.72
N MET A 38 3.32 -2.71 1.17
CA MET A 38 1.90 -2.72 1.52
C MET A 38 1.58 -1.69 2.62
N LEU A 39 2.40 -1.63 3.68
CA LEU A 39 2.21 -0.71 4.79
C LEU A 39 2.35 0.74 4.34
N SER A 40 3.36 1.03 3.51
CA SER A 40 3.54 2.35 2.89
C SER A 40 2.30 2.75 2.09
N PHE A 41 1.77 1.85 1.26
CA PHE A 41 0.58 2.10 0.47
C PHE A 41 -0.68 2.33 1.34
N ARG A 42 -0.83 1.59 2.45
CA ARG A 42 -1.89 1.85 3.44
C ARG A 42 -1.82 3.24 4.02
N GLN A 43 -0.61 3.73 4.32
CA GLN A 43 -0.42 5.09 4.81
C GLN A 43 -0.79 6.12 3.74
N SER A 44 -0.42 5.90 2.47
CA SER A 44 -0.79 6.78 1.37
C SER A 44 -2.32 6.88 1.21
N ILE A 45 -3.04 5.75 1.24
CA ILE A 45 -4.52 5.75 1.17
C ILE A 45 -5.14 6.51 2.35
N SER A 46 -4.61 6.29 3.55
CA SER A 46 -5.08 6.97 4.77
C SER A 46 -4.92 8.49 4.67
N GLN A 47 -3.74 8.94 4.24
CA GLN A 47 -3.44 10.35 4.03
C GLN A 47 -4.33 10.95 2.93
N ALA A 48 -4.52 10.24 1.81
CA ALA A 48 -5.35 10.71 0.71
C ALA A 48 -6.82 10.88 1.12
N ALA A 49 -7.38 9.95 1.89
CA ALA A 49 -8.73 10.08 2.42
C ALA A 49 -8.86 11.32 3.33
N ALA A 50 -7.90 11.51 4.25
CA ALA A 50 -7.89 12.65 5.15
C ALA A 50 -7.76 13.99 4.40
N GLU A 51 -6.94 14.04 3.35
CA GLU A 51 -6.81 15.21 2.49
C GLU A 51 -8.11 15.49 1.72
N GLY A 52 -8.75 14.45 1.19
CA GLY A 52 -10.07 14.56 0.56
C GLY A 52 -11.12 15.13 1.52
N ALA A 53 -11.17 14.63 2.75
CA ALA A 53 -12.11 15.12 3.77
C ALA A 53 -11.83 16.58 4.14
N ARG A 54 -10.56 16.96 4.34
CA ARG A 54 -10.17 18.35 4.61
C ARG A 54 -10.53 19.29 3.46
N ALA A 55 -10.22 18.90 2.23
CA ALA A 55 -10.52 19.70 1.04
C ALA A 55 -12.04 19.94 0.88
N ALA A 56 -12.86 18.91 1.12
CA ALA A 56 -14.31 19.07 1.10
C ALA A 56 -14.88 19.84 2.30
N ALA A 57 -14.24 19.74 3.48
CA ALA A 57 -14.66 20.43 4.69
C ALA A 57 -14.50 21.95 4.60
N VAL A 58 -13.46 22.43 3.93
CA VAL A 58 -13.20 23.87 3.74
C VAL A 58 -13.83 24.43 2.46
N ALA A 59 -14.32 23.56 1.58
CA ALA A 59 -14.91 23.99 0.32
C ALA A 59 -16.23 24.75 0.55
N PRO A 60 -16.53 25.79 -0.25
CA PRO A 60 -17.79 26.53 -0.15
C PRO A 60 -19.01 25.62 -0.32
N ALA A 61 -20.12 25.94 0.35
CA ALA A 61 -21.37 25.18 0.21
C ALA A 61 -21.97 25.23 -1.21
N THR A 62 -21.64 26.27 -1.98
CA THR A 62 -22.04 26.43 -3.39
C THR A 62 -21.19 25.60 -4.35
N ALA A 63 -20.04 25.08 -3.91
CA ALA A 63 -19.15 24.28 -4.73
C ALA A 63 -19.52 22.79 -4.67
N ASN A 64 -19.13 22.03 -5.69
CA ASN A 64 -19.27 20.58 -5.68
C ASN A 64 -18.21 19.95 -4.76
N ARG A 65 -18.50 19.90 -3.45
CA ARG A 65 -17.61 19.36 -2.40
C ARG A 65 -17.21 17.91 -2.66
N GLU A 66 -18.09 17.10 -3.25
CA GLU A 66 -17.78 15.72 -3.62
C GLU A 66 -16.70 15.66 -4.71
N ALA A 67 -16.82 16.48 -5.76
CA ALA A 67 -15.81 16.55 -6.81
C ALA A 67 -14.46 17.05 -6.26
N ILE A 68 -14.47 18.01 -5.33
CA ILE A 68 -13.27 18.53 -4.67
C ILE A 68 -12.59 17.44 -3.83
N ALA A 69 -13.33 16.71 -2.99
CA ALA A 69 -12.79 15.58 -2.23
C ALA A 69 -12.18 14.53 -3.15
N LYS A 70 -12.88 14.13 -4.23
CA LYS A 70 -12.38 13.14 -5.19
C LYS A 70 -11.14 13.62 -5.93
N ALA A 71 -11.07 14.90 -6.29
CA ALA A 71 -9.89 15.49 -6.93
C ALA A 71 -8.68 15.52 -5.98
N ALA A 72 -8.88 15.84 -4.70
CA ALA A 72 -7.83 15.84 -3.69
C ALA A 72 -7.31 14.42 -3.39
N VAL A 73 -8.20 13.42 -3.34
CA VAL A 73 -7.78 12.01 -3.26
C VAL A 73 -6.98 11.60 -4.50
N ALA A 74 -7.43 12.03 -5.68
CA ALA A 74 -6.77 11.69 -6.93
C ALA A 74 -5.38 12.33 -7.08
N SER A 75 -5.19 13.57 -6.61
CA SER A 75 -3.88 14.22 -6.60
C SER A 75 -2.93 13.57 -5.59
N ALA A 76 -3.44 13.14 -4.43
CA ALA A 76 -2.64 12.48 -3.40
C ALA A 76 -2.17 11.07 -3.82
N LEU A 77 -2.99 10.34 -4.57
CA LEU A 77 -2.69 8.96 -5.01
C LEU A 77 -2.16 8.86 -6.44
N GLY A 78 -2.25 9.93 -7.23
CA GLY A 78 -1.93 9.92 -8.65
C GLY A 78 -2.88 9.07 -9.51
N VAL A 79 -4.06 8.71 -8.98
CA VAL A 79 -5.04 7.83 -9.62
C VAL A 79 -6.43 8.41 -9.46
N THR A 80 -7.22 8.43 -10.53
CA THR A 80 -8.59 8.96 -10.49
C THR A 80 -9.53 8.06 -9.69
N CYS A 81 -10.38 8.69 -8.89
CA CYS A 81 -11.47 8.02 -8.19
C CYS A 81 -12.47 7.40 -9.18
N GLY A 82 -12.81 6.12 -8.96
CA GLY A 82 -13.70 5.36 -9.84
C GLY A 82 -12.99 4.54 -10.92
N SER A 83 -11.66 4.36 -10.81
CA SER A 83 -10.94 3.40 -11.63
C SER A 83 -11.27 1.95 -11.23
N THR A 84 -10.84 0.98 -12.05
CA THR A 84 -11.07 -0.46 -11.83
C THR A 84 -10.65 -0.95 -10.43
N TYR A 85 -9.63 -0.32 -9.83
CA TYR A 85 -9.04 -0.76 -8.56
C TYR A 85 -9.22 0.23 -7.42
N LEU A 86 -9.77 1.42 -7.67
CA LEU A 86 -9.89 2.48 -6.67
C LEU A 86 -11.29 3.11 -6.69
N ALA A 87 -12.03 2.90 -5.61
CA ALA A 87 -13.34 3.48 -5.36
C ALA A 87 -13.24 4.55 -4.26
N CYS A 88 -13.75 5.75 -4.54
CA CYS A 88 -13.86 6.81 -3.55
C CYS A 88 -15.34 7.14 -3.35
N THR A 89 -15.81 7.05 -2.12
CA THR A 89 -17.17 7.48 -1.75
C THR A 89 -17.06 8.67 -0.79
N VAL A 90 -17.86 9.69 -1.07
CA VAL A 90 -17.97 10.89 -0.24
C VAL A 90 -19.41 10.93 0.25
N ALA A 91 -19.59 11.06 1.56
CA ALA A 91 -20.91 11.12 2.18
C ALA A 91 -21.01 12.36 3.07
N PHE A 92 -22.21 12.92 3.12
CA PHE A 92 -22.57 14.06 3.96
C PHE A 92 -23.73 13.61 4.87
N PRO A 93 -23.44 13.02 6.04
CA PRO A 93 -24.48 12.53 6.93
C PRO A 93 -25.31 13.71 7.45
N ALA A 94 -26.64 13.55 7.51
CA ALA A 94 -27.52 14.58 8.09
C ALA A 94 -27.40 14.69 9.63
N THR A 95 -26.69 13.75 10.26
CA THR A 95 -26.55 13.63 11.72
C THR A 95 -25.41 14.49 12.31
N CYS A 96 -24.52 15.01 11.47
CA CYS A 96 -23.38 15.84 11.86
C CYS A 96 -23.14 16.91 10.78
N THR A 97 -22.49 18.01 11.14
CA THR A 97 -21.96 18.96 10.15
C THR A 97 -20.59 18.48 9.65
N CYS A 98 -20.52 17.27 9.12
CA CYS A 98 -19.27 16.61 8.77
C CYS A 98 -19.29 16.00 7.37
N VAL A 99 -18.11 15.89 6.77
CA VAL A 99 -17.88 15.17 5.51
C VAL A 99 -17.12 13.89 5.79
N GLU A 100 -17.60 12.80 5.21
CA GLU A 100 -16.99 11.49 5.30
C GLU A 100 -16.43 11.09 3.94
N VAL A 101 -15.13 10.79 3.89
CA VAL A 101 -14.47 10.30 2.69
C VAL A 101 -13.95 8.89 2.95
N THR A 102 -14.44 7.93 2.18
CA THR A 102 -14.00 6.55 2.21
C THR A 102 -13.29 6.20 0.91
N VAL A 103 -12.05 5.76 1.01
CA VAL A 103 -11.22 5.32 -0.11
C VAL A 103 -11.02 3.81 0.01
N THR A 104 -11.42 3.08 -1.03
CA THR A 104 -11.29 1.63 -1.11
C THR A 104 -10.44 1.26 -2.31
N HIS A 105 -9.33 0.56 -2.06
CA HIS A 105 -8.44 0.05 -3.08
C HIS A 105 -8.43 -1.48 -3.09
N SER A 106 -8.60 -2.08 -4.27
CA SER A 106 -8.48 -3.53 -4.47
C SER A 106 -7.01 -3.91 -4.64
N TYR A 107 -6.32 -4.15 -3.54
CA TYR A 107 -4.86 -4.35 -3.51
C TYR A 107 -4.40 -5.59 -4.28
N LYS A 108 -5.13 -6.71 -4.17
CA LYS A 108 -4.76 -7.98 -4.82
C LYS A 108 -5.13 -8.05 -6.30
N ALA A 109 -6.14 -7.27 -6.72
CA ALA A 109 -6.58 -7.21 -8.11
C ALA A 109 -5.71 -6.29 -8.97
N ASP A 110 -4.88 -5.45 -8.34
CA ASP A 110 -4.01 -4.50 -9.02
C ASP A 110 -2.72 -5.19 -9.51
N PRO A 111 -2.51 -5.34 -10.83
CA PRO A 111 -1.35 -6.01 -11.39
C PRO A 111 -0.03 -5.26 -11.15
N SER A 112 -0.06 -4.00 -10.71
CA SER A 112 1.14 -3.24 -10.34
C SER A 112 1.73 -3.65 -9.00
N LYS A 113 0.99 -4.42 -8.18
CA LYS A 113 1.41 -4.81 -6.85
C LYS A 113 2.20 -6.12 -6.92
N PRO A 114 3.44 -6.16 -6.42
CA PRO A 114 4.27 -7.34 -6.54
C PRO A 114 3.69 -8.48 -5.69
N VAL A 115 3.23 -9.53 -6.37
CA VAL A 115 2.80 -10.77 -5.72
C VAL A 115 4.02 -11.68 -5.60
N PHE A 116 4.77 -11.52 -4.50
CA PHE A 116 5.94 -12.35 -4.25
C PHE A 116 5.51 -13.81 -3.95
N LEU A 117 6.30 -14.75 -4.45
CA LEU A 117 6.20 -16.22 -4.31
C LEU A 117 5.38 -16.69 -3.09
N GLY A 118 4.08 -16.97 -3.27
CA GLY A 118 3.18 -17.48 -2.22
C GLY A 118 2.76 -16.50 -1.10
N LEU A 119 3.38 -15.31 -1.01
CA LEU A 119 3.09 -14.27 -0.01
C LEU A 119 1.80 -13.47 -0.31
N GLY A 120 1.24 -13.61 -1.51
CA GLY A 120 -0.09 -13.08 -1.86
C GLY A 120 -1.24 -13.67 -1.04
N LEU A 121 -1.00 -14.73 -0.27
CA LEU A 121 -1.97 -15.34 0.66
C LEU A 121 -2.09 -14.58 1.99
N VAL A 122 -1.07 -13.80 2.36
CA VAL A 122 -1.03 -13.06 3.65
C VAL A 122 -1.52 -11.61 3.49
N MET A 123 -1.67 -11.15 2.25
CA MET A 123 -2.09 -9.79 1.95
C MET A 123 -3.61 -9.69 1.83
N PRO A 124 -4.23 -8.61 2.32
CA PRO A 124 -5.67 -8.40 2.24
C PRO A 124 -6.10 -8.13 0.79
N ASP A 125 -7.27 -8.65 0.42
CA ASP A 125 -7.80 -8.45 -0.93
C ASP A 125 -8.13 -6.97 -1.21
N LYS A 126 -8.57 -6.24 -0.18
CA LYS A 126 -8.96 -4.83 -0.24
C LYS A 126 -8.38 -4.02 0.92
N LEU A 127 -8.08 -2.76 0.64
CA LEU A 127 -7.67 -1.75 1.62
C LEU A 127 -8.73 -0.64 1.62
N THR A 128 -9.54 -0.58 2.66
CA THR A 128 -10.55 0.46 2.85
C THR A 128 -10.13 1.35 4.01
N TYR A 129 -10.14 2.65 3.77
CA TYR A 129 -9.89 3.66 4.80
C TYR A 129 -10.98 4.72 4.77
N LYS A 130 -11.48 5.09 5.94
CA LYS A 130 -12.52 6.08 6.14
C LYS A 130 -11.97 7.22 6.99
N SER A 131 -12.20 8.46 6.53
CA SER A 131 -11.86 9.67 7.28
C SER A 131 -13.07 10.59 7.37
N VAL A 132 -13.20 11.29 8.48
CA VAL A 132 -14.29 12.23 8.74
C VAL A 132 -13.68 13.57 9.14
N ALA A 133 -14.16 14.65 8.54
CA ALA A 133 -13.77 16.02 8.87
C ALA A 133 -15.00 16.88 9.13
N GLU A 134 -14.94 17.76 10.13
CA GLU A 134 -16.00 18.73 10.40
C GLU A 134 -15.96 19.87 9.37
N VAL A 135 -17.13 20.26 8.86
CA VAL A 135 -17.27 21.29 7.83
C VAL A 135 -17.29 22.66 8.49
N SER A 136 -16.36 23.54 8.12
CA SER A 136 -16.40 24.94 8.54
C SER A 136 -17.53 25.64 7.76
N GLN A 137 -18.52 26.15 8.50
CA GLN A 137 -19.60 26.98 7.96
C GLN A 137 -19.07 28.34 7.51
#